data_AF-A0A2E6GST8-F1
#
_entry.id   AF-A0A2E6GST8-F1
#
_cell.length_a   1.000
_cell.length_b   1.000
_cell.length_c   1.000
_cell.angle_alpha   90.00
_cell.angle_beta   90.00
_cell.angle_gamma   90.00
#
_symmetry.space_group_name_H-M   'P 1'
#
loop_
_entity.id
_entity.type
_entity.pdbx_description
1 polymer ?
#
loop_
_entity_poly.entity_id
_entity_poly.type
_entity_poly.pdbx_seq_one_letter_code
_entity_poly.pdbx_strand_id
1 'polypeptide(L)'
;MISPFLKAIGQVPDPDFRSVMGRALLYAIGTFALLLTFTWWLIVSTRFFGIGWLEWIVDFVGGATAIIVAFLLFPGAMVFVVSLMLEKIARAVERKHYPNLPEPRPQTMSEIILIGLRYTAIVVALNLLFLPLFFIPIINIFVFVGLNGYLLGREYFELVAVRRLEPEGVKYIWRQYRMRLWLAGMIITSLLTIPVVNWFMPVVAAAYMLHIFEGLAYREVSSSNNLEPPAPVE
;
A
#
# COMPACT_ATOMS: atom_id res chain seq x y z
N MET A 1 4.03 -12.88 -12.67
CA MET A 1 3.05 -12.12 -11.87
C MET A 1 2.37 -13.04 -10.87
N ILE A 2 1.86 -14.20 -11.31
CA ILE A 2 1.15 -15.15 -10.43
C ILE A 2 2.07 -15.84 -9.40
N SER A 3 3.26 -16.33 -9.80
CA SER A 3 4.16 -17.03 -8.86
C SER A 3 4.58 -16.20 -7.63
N PRO A 4 5.02 -14.93 -7.75
CA PRO A 4 5.30 -14.09 -6.58
C PRO A 4 4.07 -13.84 -5.69
N PHE A 5 2.87 -13.75 -6.28
CA PHE A 5 1.62 -13.60 -5.54
C PHE A 5 1.27 -14.87 -4.75
N LEU A 6 1.43 -16.03 -5.38
CA LEU A 6 1.26 -17.33 -4.72
C LEU A 6 2.29 -17.54 -3.61
N LYS A 7 3.53 -17.06 -3.77
CA LYS A 7 4.53 -17.07 -2.68
C LYS A 7 4.04 -16.21 -1.51
N ALA A 8 3.57 -14.99 -1.75
CA ALA A 8 3.04 -14.11 -0.70
C ALA A 8 1.80 -14.71 0.02
N ILE A 9 0.86 -15.32 -0.71
CA ILE A 9 -0.29 -16.02 -0.10
C ILE A 9 0.16 -17.27 0.66
N GLY A 10 1.09 -18.04 0.10
CA GLY A 10 1.64 -19.27 0.71
C GLY A 10 2.40 -19.01 2.01
N GLN A 11 2.77 -17.76 2.31
CA GLN A 11 3.36 -17.35 3.59
C GLN A 11 2.34 -17.03 4.68
N VAL A 12 1.07 -16.81 4.34
CA VAL A 12 0.01 -16.52 5.32
C VAL A 12 -0.07 -17.56 6.46
N PRO A 13 0.25 -18.85 6.25
CA PRO A 13 0.31 -19.84 7.34
C PRO A 13 1.53 -19.74 8.26
N ASP A 14 2.58 -19.01 7.88
CA ASP A 14 3.84 -18.92 8.61
C ASP A 14 3.69 -18.17 9.95
N PRO A 15 4.21 -18.69 11.07
CA PRO A 15 4.07 -18.05 12.38
C PRO A 15 4.65 -16.64 12.45
N ASP A 16 5.78 -16.37 11.79
CA ASP A 16 6.42 -15.05 11.80
C ASP A 16 5.59 -14.05 10.98
N PHE A 17 5.11 -14.49 9.81
CA PHE A 17 4.24 -13.66 8.97
C PHE A 17 2.87 -13.43 9.61
N ARG A 18 2.30 -14.44 10.30
CA ARG A 18 1.05 -14.31 11.07
C ARG A 18 1.17 -13.32 12.22
N SER A 19 2.31 -13.28 12.91
CA SER A 19 2.56 -12.28 13.97
C SER A 19 2.53 -10.86 13.40
N VAL A 20 3.14 -10.65 12.23
CA VAL A 20 3.09 -9.36 11.52
C VAL A 20 1.67 -9.04 11.07
N MET A 21 0.97 -10.00 10.46
CA MET A 21 -0.39 -9.82 9.95
C MET A 21 -1.40 -9.58 11.08
N GLY A 22 -1.25 -10.23 12.23
CA GLY A 22 -2.06 -10.00 13.43
C GLY A 22 -1.83 -8.62 14.03
N ARG A 23 -0.58 -8.14 14.05
CA ARG A 23 -0.28 -6.74 14.44
C ARG A 23 -0.86 -5.74 13.45
N ALA A 24 -0.78 -6.03 12.15
CA ALA A 24 -1.37 -5.17 11.12
C ALA A 24 -2.89 -5.10 11.26
N LEU A 25 -3.54 -6.23 11.54
CA LEU A 25 -4.97 -6.27 11.83
C LEU A 25 -5.32 -5.48 13.09
N LEU A 26 -4.52 -5.61 14.16
CA LEU A 26 -4.72 -4.84 15.39
C LEU A 26 -4.56 -3.34 15.16
N TYR A 27 -3.57 -2.91 14.36
CA TYR A 27 -3.44 -1.51 13.98
C TYR A 27 -4.59 -1.06 13.08
N ALA A 28 -5.05 -1.88 12.14
CA ALA A 28 -6.20 -1.56 11.30
C ALA A 28 -7.48 -1.33 12.14
N ILE A 29 -7.77 -2.26 13.06
CA ILE A 29 -8.91 -2.12 13.98
C ILE A 29 -8.73 -0.88 14.87
N GLY A 30 -7.54 -0.69 15.43
CA GLY A 30 -7.23 0.45 16.29
C GLY A 30 -7.35 1.79 15.57
N THR A 31 -6.83 1.90 14.35
CA THR A 31 -6.93 3.09 13.51
C THR A 31 -8.38 3.37 13.11
N PHE A 32 -9.15 2.34 12.73
CA PHE A 32 -10.56 2.52 12.41
C PHE A 32 -11.37 2.98 13.63
N ALA A 33 -11.17 2.35 14.79
CA ALA A 33 -11.82 2.75 16.04
C ALA A 33 -11.43 4.17 16.46
N LEU A 34 -10.16 4.54 16.31
CA LEU A 34 -9.67 5.89 16.58
C LEU A 34 -10.34 6.92 15.66
N LEU A 35 -10.37 6.68 14.35
CA LEU A 35 -11.04 7.57 13.40
C LEU A 35 -12.54 7.70 13.72
N LEU A 36 -13.22 6.58 13.96
CA LEU A 36 -14.64 6.58 14.29
C LEU A 36 -14.94 7.38 15.56
N THR A 37 -14.21 7.10 16.64
CA THR A 37 -14.41 7.79 17.93
C THR A 37 -14.04 9.27 17.85
N PHE A 38 -12.96 9.60 17.14
CA PHE A 38 -12.54 10.99 16.92
C PHE A 38 -13.56 11.77 16.09
N THR A 39 -14.05 11.21 14.98
CA THR A 39 -15.07 11.86 14.15
C THR A 39 -16.39 12.00 14.88
N TRP A 40 -16.84 10.95 15.59
CA TRP A 40 -18.03 11.00 16.43
C TRP A 40 -17.90 12.10 17.50
N TRP A 41 -16.77 12.15 18.20
CA TRP A 41 -16.49 13.18 19.21
C TRP A 41 -16.52 14.59 18.62
N LEU A 42 -15.96 14.81 17.43
CA LEU A 42 -16.01 16.11 16.74
C LEU A 42 -17.45 16.54 16.40
N ILE A 43 -18.27 15.60 15.94
CA ILE A 43 -19.67 15.87 15.60
C ILE A 43 -20.46 16.26 16.84
N VAL A 44 -20.41 15.46 17.91
CA VAL A 44 -21.17 15.71 19.15
C VAL A 44 -20.66 16.94 19.91
N SER A 45 -19.37 17.26 19.80
CA SER A 45 -18.79 18.45 20.47
C SER A 45 -19.15 19.76 19.75
N THR A 46 -19.67 19.70 18.52
CA THR A 46 -20.04 20.88 17.73
C THR A 46 -21.53 21.12 17.82
N ARG A 47 -21.95 22.25 18.41
CA ARG A 47 -23.36 22.67 18.37
C ARG A 47 -23.67 23.28 17.01
N PHE A 48 -24.37 22.54 16.16
CA PHE A 48 -24.66 22.99 14.80
C PHE A 48 -25.85 23.94 14.73
N PHE A 49 -26.85 23.79 15.62
CA PHE A 49 -28.12 24.51 15.51
C PHE A 49 -28.58 25.17 16.80
N GLY A 50 -28.07 24.77 17.97
CA GLY A 50 -28.43 25.35 19.26
C GLY A 50 -29.88 25.11 19.71
N ILE A 51 -30.64 24.30 18.95
CA ILE A 51 -32.03 23.92 19.21
C ILE A 51 -32.06 22.45 19.64
N GLY A 52 -32.46 22.17 20.89
CA GLY A 52 -32.25 20.87 21.54
C GLY A 52 -32.81 19.63 20.82
N TRP A 53 -33.98 19.71 20.17
CA TRP A 53 -34.55 18.56 19.45
C TRP A 53 -33.89 18.36 18.08
N LEU A 54 -33.37 19.42 17.46
CA LEU A 54 -32.66 19.36 16.19
C LEU A 54 -31.25 18.80 16.40
N GLU A 55 -30.59 19.15 17.51
CA GLU A 55 -29.30 18.54 17.91
C GLU A 55 -29.43 17.04 18.12
N TRP A 56 -30.53 16.55 18.71
CA TRP A 56 -30.74 15.11 18.91
C TRP A 56 -30.81 14.32 17.58
N ILE A 57 -31.41 14.92 16.56
CA ILE A 57 -31.45 14.36 15.20
C ILE A 57 -30.05 14.38 14.58
N VAL A 58 -29.30 15.48 14.76
CA VAL A 58 -27.93 15.63 14.27
C VAL A 58 -26.98 14.65 14.94
N ASP A 59 -27.10 14.40 16.23
CA ASP A 59 -26.31 13.41 16.95
C ASP A 59 -26.60 11.99 16.44
N PHE A 60 -27.88 11.67 16.20
CA PHE A 60 -28.27 10.37 15.66
C PHE A 60 -27.78 10.15 14.22
N VAL A 61 -28.02 11.11 13.32
CA VAL A 61 -27.52 11.08 11.94
C VAL A 61 -25.99 11.21 11.88
N GLY A 62 -25.41 11.89 12.87
CA GLY A 62 -24.00 12.06 13.10
C GLY A 62 -23.27 10.74 13.28
N GLY A 63 -23.95 9.70 13.78
CA GLY A 63 -23.37 8.36 13.96
C GLY A 63 -23.14 7.65 12.65
N ALA A 64 -24.16 7.65 11.79
CA ALA A 64 -24.01 7.15 10.43
C ALA A 64 -22.98 7.97 9.64
N THR A 65 -22.98 9.28 9.82
CA THR A 65 -22.01 10.18 9.18
C THR A 65 -20.57 9.90 9.65
N ALA A 66 -20.36 9.67 10.95
CA ALA A 66 -19.07 9.34 11.51
C ALA A 66 -18.51 8.04 10.93
N ILE A 67 -19.35 7.02 10.74
CA ILE A 67 -18.97 5.76 10.10
C ILE A 67 -18.53 6.00 8.66
N ILE A 68 -19.31 6.77 7.88
CA ILE A 68 -18.98 7.09 6.48
C ILE A 68 -17.66 7.84 6.38
N VAL A 69 -17.47 8.87 7.20
CA VAL A 69 -16.25 9.68 7.22
C VAL A 69 -15.04 8.86 7.68
N ALA A 70 -15.18 8.05 8.74
CA ALA A 70 -14.12 7.16 9.19
C ALA A 70 -13.73 6.16 8.09
N PHE A 71 -14.71 5.61 7.37
CA PHE A 71 -14.47 4.71 6.24
C PHE A 71 -13.78 5.43 5.07
N LEU A 72 -14.09 6.70 4.83
CA LEU A 72 -13.44 7.51 3.79
C LEU A 72 -11.99 7.85 4.15
N LEU A 73 -11.71 8.14 5.42
CA LEU A 73 -10.36 8.48 5.91
C LEU A 73 -9.46 7.24 6.12
N PHE A 74 -10.08 6.08 6.35
CA PHE A 74 -9.38 4.85 6.70
C PHE A 74 -8.32 4.40 5.69
N PRO A 75 -8.54 4.40 4.35
CA PRO A 75 -7.51 4.04 3.38
C PRO A 75 -6.24 4.88 3.50
N GLY A 76 -6.39 6.21 3.65
CA GLY A 76 -5.25 7.12 3.81
C GLY A 76 -4.46 6.85 5.10
N ALA A 77 -5.16 6.58 6.21
CA ALA A 77 -4.52 6.23 7.47
C ALA A 77 -3.81 4.87 7.41
N MET A 78 -4.36 3.89 6.68
CA MET A 78 -3.76 2.57 6.53
C MET A 78 -2.44 2.59 5.74
N VAL A 79 -2.32 3.45 4.72
CA VAL A 79 -1.04 3.65 4.01
C VAL A 79 0.06 4.06 5.00
N PHE A 80 -0.26 4.98 5.92
CA PHE A 80 0.67 5.40 6.96
C PHE A 80 1.06 4.24 7.90
N VAL A 81 0.08 3.46 8.38
CA VAL A 81 0.34 2.27 9.21
C VAL A 81 1.25 1.27 8.51
N VAL A 82 1.01 1.02 7.22
CA VAL A 82 1.80 0.07 6.42
C VAL A 82 3.23 0.57 6.23
N SER A 83 3.42 1.87 6.00
CA SER A 83 4.76 2.48 5.96
C SER A 83 5.54 2.23 7.25
N LEU A 84 4.90 2.38 8.43
CA LEU A 84 5.53 2.07 9.72
C LEU A 84 5.82 0.57 9.92
N MET A 85 5.02 -0.30 9.32
CA MET A 85 5.18 -1.75 9.41
C MET A 85 6.10 -2.33 8.36
N LEU A 86 6.48 -1.57 7.34
CA LEU A 86 7.22 -2.02 6.18
C LEU A 86 8.48 -2.80 6.57
N GLU A 87 9.23 -2.29 7.54
CA GLU A 87 10.44 -2.94 8.04
C GLU A 87 10.15 -4.33 8.62
N LYS A 88 9.07 -4.49 9.38
CA LYS A 88 8.68 -5.77 9.98
C LYS A 88 8.21 -6.75 8.92
N ILE A 89 7.45 -6.27 7.94
CA ILE A 89 6.94 -7.07 6.82
C ILE A 89 8.11 -7.57 5.96
N ALA A 90 9.00 -6.65 5.56
CA ALA A 90 10.16 -6.98 4.75
C ALA A 90 11.07 -7.98 5.45
N ARG A 91 11.43 -7.77 6.72
CA ARG A 91 12.24 -8.74 7.48
C ARG A 91 11.59 -10.12 7.58
N ALA A 92 10.28 -10.20 7.78
CA ALA A 92 9.58 -11.49 7.85
C ALA A 92 9.66 -12.25 6.52
N VAL A 93 9.53 -11.54 5.39
CA VAL A 93 9.65 -12.13 4.06
C VAL A 93 11.10 -12.50 3.72
N GLU A 94 12.05 -11.60 4.01
CA GLU A 94 13.48 -11.77 3.74
C GLU A 94 14.05 -12.95 4.52
N ARG A 95 13.74 -13.08 5.83
CA ARG A 95 14.19 -14.22 6.64
C ARG A 95 13.78 -15.57 6.06
N LYS A 96 12.62 -15.64 5.40
CA LYS A 96 12.07 -16.89 4.88
C LYS A 96 12.55 -17.22 3.47
N HIS A 97 12.56 -16.25 2.55
CA HIS A 97 12.85 -16.51 1.13
C HIS A 97 14.18 -15.98 0.66
N TYR A 98 14.80 -15.07 1.41
CA TYR A 98 16.01 -14.38 1.01
C TYR A 98 17.01 -14.23 2.18
N PRO A 99 17.38 -15.32 2.85
CA PRO A 99 18.20 -15.27 4.07
C PRO A 99 19.62 -14.72 3.83
N ASN A 100 20.09 -14.74 2.59
CA ASN A 100 21.44 -14.32 2.21
C ASN A 100 21.51 -12.86 1.75
N LEU A 101 20.42 -12.09 1.84
CA LEU A 101 20.44 -10.68 1.46
C LEU A 101 21.26 -9.85 2.45
N PRO A 102 22.04 -8.87 1.96
CA PRO A 102 22.75 -7.94 2.83
C PRO A 102 21.76 -7.05 3.60
N GLU A 103 22.25 -6.45 4.69
CA GLU A 103 21.43 -5.53 5.48
C GLU A 103 20.87 -4.38 4.62
N PRO A 104 19.61 -3.96 4.86
CA PRO A 104 19.01 -2.87 4.13
C PRO A 104 19.73 -1.54 4.40
N ARG A 105 19.74 -0.66 3.39
CA ARG A 105 20.34 0.66 3.45
C ARG A 105 19.59 1.55 4.45
N PRO A 106 20.28 2.28 5.33
CA PRO A 106 19.65 3.30 6.17
C PRO A 106 19.14 4.45 5.30
N GLN A 107 17.87 4.82 5.50
CA GLN A 107 17.26 5.92 4.79
C GLN A 107 17.37 7.21 5.60
N THR A 108 17.70 8.31 4.93
CA THR A 108 17.67 9.63 5.57
C THR A 108 16.24 10.16 5.64
N MET A 109 15.92 10.95 6.67
CA MET A 109 14.59 11.56 6.81
C MET A 109 14.22 12.44 5.62
N SER A 110 15.21 13.15 5.05
CA SER A 110 15.03 13.97 3.86
C SER A 110 14.67 13.15 2.62
N GLU A 111 15.25 11.96 2.45
CA GLU A 111 14.93 11.05 1.36
C GLU A 111 13.48 10.55 1.46
N ILE A 112 13.04 10.17 2.66
CA ILE A 112 11.65 9.75 2.93
C ILE A 112 10.67 10.88 2.60
N ILE A 113 10.94 12.11 3.07
CA ILE A 113 10.08 13.28 2.84
C ILE A 113 10.00 13.62 1.35
N LEU A 114 11.14 13.64 0.65
CA LEU A 114 11.18 13.98 -0.77
C LEU A 114 10.43 12.95 -1.63
N ILE A 115 10.59 11.67 -1.32
CA ILE A 115 9.85 10.58 -1.98
C ILE A 115 8.35 10.74 -1.75
N GLY A 116 7.94 10.95 -0.49
CA GLY A 116 6.54 11.15 -0.13
C GLY A 116 5.91 12.37 -0.81
N LEU A 117 6.62 13.50 -0.84
CA LEU A 117 6.13 14.72 -1.49
C LEU A 117 5.98 14.54 -3.01
N ARG A 118 6.97 13.91 -3.66
CA ARG A 118 6.90 13.61 -5.09
C ARG A 118 5.73 12.67 -5.41
N TYR A 119 5.55 11.62 -4.62
CA TYR A 119 4.44 10.70 -4.80
C TYR A 119 3.10 11.41 -4.64
N THR A 120 2.95 12.21 -3.58
CA THR A 120 1.75 13.02 -3.31
C THR A 120 1.44 13.95 -4.49
N ALA A 121 2.44 14.65 -5.02
CA ALA A 121 2.27 15.53 -6.18
C ALA A 121 1.77 14.76 -7.42
N ILE A 122 2.31 13.57 -7.69
CA ILE A 122 1.87 12.71 -8.81
C ILE A 122 0.44 12.22 -8.61
N VAL A 123 0.11 11.75 -7.39
CA VAL A 123 -1.24 11.29 -7.03
C VAL A 123 -2.24 12.42 -7.26
N VAL A 124 -1.96 13.61 -6.74
CA VAL A 124 -2.85 14.78 -6.89
C VAL A 124 -2.99 15.17 -8.37
N ALA A 125 -1.89 15.27 -9.10
CA ALA A 125 -1.92 15.66 -10.51
C ALA A 125 -2.72 14.66 -11.37
N LEU A 126 -2.51 13.36 -11.17
CA LEU A 126 -3.22 12.33 -11.93
C LEU A 126 -4.71 12.26 -11.53
N ASN A 127 -5.05 12.36 -10.25
CA ASN A 127 -6.46 12.39 -9.84
C ASN A 127 -7.19 13.60 -10.44
N LEU A 128 -6.55 14.77 -10.49
CA LEU A 128 -7.13 15.97 -11.08
C LEU A 128 -7.31 15.83 -12.60
N LEU A 129 -6.33 15.23 -13.28
CA LEU A 129 -6.38 14.99 -14.73
C LEU A 129 -7.49 14.00 -15.12
N PHE A 130 -7.68 12.95 -14.33
CA PHE A 130 -8.66 11.89 -14.62
C PHE A 130 -10.05 12.16 -14.02
N LEU A 131 -10.22 13.24 -13.25
CA LEU A 131 -11.48 13.62 -12.62
C LEU A 131 -12.66 13.68 -13.62
N PRO A 132 -12.52 14.23 -14.85
CA PRO A 132 -13.62 14.24 -15.83
C PRO A 132 -14.05 12.85 -16.30
N LEU A 133 -13.17 11.85 -16.27
CA LEU A 133 -13.45 10.50 -16.73
C LEU A 133 -14.29 9.69 -15.74
N PHE A 134 -14.40 10.15 -14.48
CA PHE A 134 -15.27 9.52 -13.47
C PHE A 134 -16.76 9.58 -13.83
N PHE A 135 -17.17 10.55 -14.65
CA PHE A 135 -18.58 10.70 -15.07
C PHE A 135 -19.01 9.71 -16.15
N ILE A 136 -18.10 8.85 -16.65
CA ILE A 136 -18.40 7.85 -17.68
C ILE A 136 -18.39 6.45 -17.03
N PRO A 137 -19.55 5.82 -16.77
CA PRO A 137 -19.70 4.65 -15.88
C PRO A 137 -18.85 3.42 -16.23
N ILE A 138 -18.59 3.18 -17.52
CA ILE A 138 -17.78 2.02 -17.98
C ILE A 138 -16.29 2.37 -17.99
N ILE A 139 -15.95 3.56 -18.49
CA ILE A 139 -14.56 4.03 -18.57
C ILE A 139 -13.98 4.19 -17.16
N ASN A 140 -14.80 4.60 -16.18
CA ASN A 140 -14.38 4.75 -14.79
C ASN A 140 -13.80 3.47 -14.21
N ILE A 141 -14.34 2.27 -14.53
CA ILE A 141 -13.79 1.01 -13.99
C ILE A 141 -12.35 0.78 -14.50
N PHE A 142 -12.13 0.98 -15.80
CA PHE A 142 -10.80 0.81 -16.41
C PHE A 142 -9.82 1.90 -15.94
N VAL A 143 -10.30 3.14 -15.83
CA VAL A 143 -9.52 4.25 -15.27
C VAL A 143 -9.18 3.96 -13.81
N PHE A 144 -10.12 3.51 -13.00
CA PHE A 144 -9.90 3.18 -11.61
C PHE A 144 -8.82 2.11 -11.46
N VAL A 145 -8.96 0.96 -12.14
CA VAL A 145 -7.98 -0.13 -12.04
C VAL A 145 -6.64 0.28 -12.64
N GLY A 146 -6.63 0.91 -13.81
CA GLY A 146 -5.41 1.32 -14.51
C GLY A 146 -4.65 2.43 -13.77
N LEU A 147 -5.32 3.52 -13.39
CA LEU A 147 -4.72 4.64 -12.68
C LEU A 147 -4.25 4.23 -11.28
N ASN A 148 -5.13 3.65 -10.46
CA ASN A 148 -4.75 3.22 -9.12
C ASN A 148 -3.72 2.09 -9.18
N GLY A 149 -3.80 1.21 -10.19
CA GLY A 149 -2.77 0.20 -10.42
C GLY A 149 -1.41 0.82 -10.74
N TYR A 150 -1.35 1.93 -11.47
CA TYR A 150 -0.11 2.65 -11.71
C TYR A 150 0.43 3.28 -10.42
N LEU A 151 -0.44 3.95 -9.67
CA LEU A 151 -0.10 4.62 -8.42
C LEU A 151 0.41 3.62 -7.37
N LEU A 152 -0.38 2.58 -7.06
CA LEU A 152 0.00 1.55 -6.09
C LEU A 152 1.21 0.74 -6.57
N GLY A 153 1.26 0.38 -7.85
CA GLY A 153 2.41 -0.33 -8.41
C GLY A 153 3.70 0.45 -8.22
N ARG A 154 3.66 1.77 -8.43
CA ARG A 154 4.79 2.66 -8.19
C ARG A 154 5.10 2.83 -6.71
N GLU A 155 4.09 3.06 -5.88
CA GLU A 155 4.23 3.31 -4.45
C GLU A 155 4.86 2.12 -3.74
N TYR A 156 4.25 0.93 -3.85
CA TYR A 156 4.77 -0.27 -3.21
C TYR A 156 6.14 -0.65 -3.75
N PHE A 157 6.41 -0.43 -5.05
CA PHE A 157 7.73 -0.65 -5.62
C PHE A 157 8.76 0.29 -5.02
N GLU A 158 8.48 1.60 -5.01
CA GLU A 158 9.39 2.59 -4.45
C GLU A 158 9.64 2.29 -2.97
N LEU A 159 8.61 1.99 -2.16
CA LEU A 159 8.72 1.60 -0.74
C LEU A 159 9.69 0.43 -0.52
N VAL A 160 9.65 -0.58 -1.37
CA VAL A 160 10.55 -1.73 -1.28
C VAL A 160 11.95 -1.40 -1.79
N ALA A 161 12.06 -0.81 -2.98
CA ALA A 161 13.32 -0.66 -3.70
C ALA A 161 14.28 0.29 -2.98
N VAL A 162 13.76 1.34 -2.35
CA VAL A 162 14.54 2.34 -1.61
C VAL A 162 15.24 1.76 -0.37
N ARG A 163 14.84 0.56 0.08
CA ARG A 163 15.53 -0.18 1.14
C ARG A 163 16.87 -0.75 0.68
N ARG A 164 17.07 -0.92 -0.62
CA ARG A 164 18.27 -1.59 -1.19
C ARG A 164 19.01 -0.77 -2.23
N LEU A 165 18.35 0.22 -2.84
CA LEU A 165 18.91 1.00 -3.93
C LEU A 165 18.95 2.49 -3.61
N GLU A 166 19.89 3.17 -4.24
CA GLU A 166 19.89 4.63 -4.32
C GLU A 166 18.79 5.15 -5.25
N PRO A 167 18.38 6.42 -5.12
CA PRO A 167 17.30 6.99 -5.94
C PRO A 167 17.49 6.81 -7.45
N GLU A 168 18.73 6.76 -7.93
CA GLU A 168 19.06 6.53 -9.33
C GLU A 168 18.77 5.08 -9.76
N GLY A 169 19.16 4.10 -8.94
CA GLY A 169 18.85 2.68 -9.16
C GLY A 169 17.35 2.40 -9.14
N VAL A 170 16.62 3.04 -8.22
CA VAL A 170 15.15 2.96 -8.17
C VAL A 170 14.53 3.48 -9.47
N LYS A 171 14.97 4.65 -9.96
CA LYS A 171 14.52 5.22 -11.23
C LYS A 171 14.87 4.32 -12.42
N TYR A 172 16.05 3.71 -12.41
CA TYR A 172 16.49 2.81 -13.47
C TYR A 172 15.58 1.59 -13.59
N ILE A 173 15.38 0.85 -12.49
CA ILE A 173 14.50 -0.33 -12.49
C ILE A 173 13.07 0.04 -12.85
N TRP A 174 12.56 1.18 -12.33
CA TRP A 174 11.24 1.67 -12.71
C TRP A 174 11.11 1.87 -14.23
N ARG A 175 12.10 2.52 -14.87
CA ARG A 175 12.06 2.77 -16.31
C ARG A 175 12.10 1.48 -17.14
N GLN A 176 12.90 0.50 -16.72
CA GLN A 176 13.03 -0.78 -17.43
C GLN A 176 11.79 -1.66 -17.27
N TYR A 177 11.21 -1.72 -16.07
CA TYR A 177 10.17 -2.69 -15.73
C TYR A 177 8.79 -2.09 -15.42
N ARG A 178 8.55 -0.82 -15.79
CA ARG A 178 7.28 -0.09 -15.50
C ARG A 178 6.01 -0.87 -15.83
N MET A 179 5.97 -1.58 -16.95
CA MET A 179 4.78 -2.33 -17.36
C MET A 179 4.48 -3.49 -16.42
N ARG A 180 5.52 -4.18 -15.96
CA ARG A 180 5.39 -5.31 -15.04
C ARG A 180 5.00 -4.84 -13.64
N LEU A 181 5.56 -3.73 -13.18
CA LEU A 181 5.20 -3.10 -11.91
C LEU A 181 3.78 -2.53 -11.95
N TRP A 182 3.37 -1.97 -13.09
CA TRP A 182 2.01 -1.50 -13.31
C TRP A 182 0.98 -2.63 -13.28
N LEU A 183 1.26 -3.75 -13.97
CA LEU A 183 0.42 -4.96 -13.92
C LEU A 183 0.30 -5.52 -12.49
N ALA A 184 1.40 -5.52 -11.74
CA ALA A 184 1.37 -5.92 -10.33
C ALA A 184 0.48 -4.99 -9.50
N GLY A 185 0.58 -3.68 -9.72
CA GLY A 185 -0.29 -2.70 -9.07
C GLY A 185 -1.77 -2.88 -9.45
N MET A 186 -2.11 -3.19 -10.70
CA MET A 186 -3.49 -3.49 -11.10
C MET A 186 -4.06 -4.71 -10.36
N ILE A 187 -3.24 -5.75 -10.12
CA ILE A 187 -3.63 -6.90 -9.30
C ILE A 187 -3.88 -6.46 -7.86
N ILE A 188 -2.98 -5.67 -7.27
CA ILE A 188 -3.14 -5.13 -5.91
C ILE A 188 -4.43 -4.31 -5.79
N THR A 189 -4.66 -3.37 -6.71
CA THR A 189 -5.88 -2.55 -6.77
C THR A 189 -7.13 -3.41 -6.82
N SER A 190 -7.14 -4.42 -7.69
CA SER A 190 -8.30 -5.31 -7.87
C SER A 190 -8.58 -6.18 -6.65
N LEU A 191 -7.58 -6.48 -5.83
CA LEU A 191 -7.77 -7.24 -4.59
C LEU A 191 -8.22 -6.35 -3.43
N LEU A 192 -7.77 -5.10 -3.40
CA LEU A 192 -8.18 -4.11 -2.40
C LEU A 192 -9.67 -3.74 -2.52
N THR A 193 -10.29 -3.93 -3.70
CA THR A 193 -11.74 -3.72 -3.85
C THR A 193 -12.58 -4.77 -3.13
N ILE A 194 -12.01 -5.94 -2.79
CA ILE A 194 -12.71 -7.00 -2.06
C ILE A 194 -12.65 -6.66 -0.55
N PRO A 195 -13.78 -6.34 0.11
CA PRO A 195 -13.76 -5.77 1.46
C PRO A 195 -13.06 -6.63 2.51
N VAL A 196 -13.27 -7.96 2.48
CA VAL A 196 -12.65 -8.90 3.43
C VAL A 196 -11.13 -8.99 3.22
N VAL A 197 -10.69 -8.92 1.96
CA VAL A 197 -9.29 -9.05 1.56
C VAL A 197 -8.53 -7.76 1.89
N ASN A 198 -9.19 -6.61 1.80
CA ASN A 198 -8.64 -5.28 2.08
C ASN A 198 -7.97 -5.16 3.47
N TRP A 199 -8.44 -5.89 4.48
CA TRP A 199 -7.86 -5.84 5.84
C TRP A 199 -6.42 -6.37 5.92
N PHE A 200 -6.06 -7.31 5.04
CA PHE A 200 -4.73 -7.95 5.03
C PHE A 200 -3.92 -7.55 3.81
N MET A 201 -4.58 -7.08 2.75
CA MET A 201 -3.95 -6.79 1.47
C MET A 201 -2.77 -5.85 1.53
N PRO A 202 -2.74 -4.78 2.33
CA PRO A 202 -1.59 -3.90 2.31
C PRO A 202 -0.28 -4.59 2.72
N VAL A 203 -0.36 -5.55 3.66
CA VAL A 203 0.77 -6.40 4.05
C VAL A 203 1.15 -7.36 2.92
N VAL A 204 0.15 -8.02 2.33
CA VAL A 204 0.36 -8.96 1.22
C VAL A 204 0.91 -8.24 -0.02
N ALA A 205 0.48 -7.01 -0.29
CA ALA A 205 0.92 -6.17 -1.39
C ALA A 205 2.40 -5.80 -1.23
N ALA A 206 2.81 -5.41 -0.02
CA ALA A 206 4.22 -5.15 0.28
C ALA A 206 5.09 -6.40 0.07
N ALA A 207 4.65 -7.56 0.57
CA ALA A 207 5.36 -8.83 0.37
C ALA A 207 5.41 -9.25 -1.11
N TYR A 208 4.29 -9.12 -1.82
CA TYR A 208 4.18 -9.42 -3.25
C TYR A 208 5.13 -8.54 -4.07
N MET A 209 5.17 -7.24 -3.77
CA MET A 209 6.07 -6.31 -4.44
C MET A 209 7.54 -6.58 -4.11
N LEU A 210 7.85 -6.97 -2.87
CA LEU A 210 9.18 -7.41 -2.47
C LEU A 210 9.66 -8.59 -3.31
N HIS A 211 8.84 -9.64 -3.46
CA HIS A 211 9.19 -10.76 -4.32
C HIS A 211 9.38 -10.38 -5.79
N ILE A 212 8.57 -9.46 -6.31
CA ILE A 212 8.77 -8.94 -7.68
C ILE A 212 10.11 -8.21 -7.77
N PHE A 213 10.38 -7.31 -6.83
CA PHE A 213 11.60 -6.50 -6.81
C PHE A 213 12.85 -7.38 -6.76
N GLU A 214 12.92 -8.33 -5.82
CA GLU A 214 14.08 -9.23 -5.70
C GLU A 214 14.25 -10.08 -6.97
N GLY A 215 13.15 -10.54 -7.57
CA GLY A 215 13.19 -11.26 -8.85
C GLY A 215 13.63 -10.40 -10.05
N LEU A 216 13.46 -9.07 -9.99
CA LEU A 216 13.97 -8.13 -11.00
C LEU A 216 15.44 -7.78 -10.74
N ALA A 217 15.81 -7.49 -9.49
CA ALA A 217 17.18 -7.19 -9.09
C ALA A 217 18.12 -8.35 -9.43
N TYR A 218 17.70 -9.58 -9.13
CA TYR A 218 18.43 -10.78 -9.50
C TYR A 218 18.70 -10.86 -11.02
N ARG A 219 17.71 -10.55 -11.86
CA ARG A 219 17.85 -10.60 -13.33
C ARG A 219 18.87 -9.59 -13.85
N GLU A 220 18.88 -8.38 -13.29
CA GLU A 220 19.86 -7.34 -13.65
C GLU A 220 21.29 -7.73 -13.29
N VAL A 221 21.47 -8.37 -12.13
CA VAL A 221 22.78 -8.91 -11.72
C VAL A 221 23.21 -10.05 -12.65
N SER A 222 22.31 -10.95 -13.04
CA SER A 222 22.64 -12.03 -13.99
C SER A 222 22.94 -11.50 -15.40
N SER A 223 22.19 -10.50 -15.89
CA SER A 223 22.40 -9.94 -17.22
C SER A 223 23.66 -9.07 -17.35
N SER A 224 24.11 -8.44 -16.26
CA SER A 224 25.32 -7.60 -16.25
C SER A 224 26.61 -8.43 -16.17
N ASN A 225 26.57 -9.61 -15.55
CA ASN A 225 27.77 -10.41 -15.31
C ASN A 225 28.06 -11.52 -16.34
N ASN A 226 27.22 -11.76 -17.36
CA ASN A 226 27.31 -12.95 -18.23
C ASN A 226 27.48 -14.28 -17.45
N LEU A 227 27.08 -14.30 -16.17
CA LEU A 227 27.15 -15.47 -15.32
C LEU A 227 25.84 -16.22 -15.40
N GLU A 228 25.95 -17.54 -15.46
CA GLU A 228 24.82 -18.45 -15.38
C GLU A 228 24.01 -18.14 -14.09
N PRO A 229 22.69 -17.93 -14.19
CA PRO A 229 21.88 -17.50 -13.05
C PRO A 229 22.03 -18.50 -11.89
N PRO A 230 22.43 -18.08 -10.67
CA PRO A 230 22.48 -18.99 -9.52
C PRO A 230 21.09 -19.57 -9.27
N ALA A 231 20.97 -20.91 -9.20
CA ALA A 231 19.72 -21.66 -9.27
C ALA A 231 18.53 -20.95 -8.59
N PRO A 232 17.34 -20.90 -9.25
CA PRO A 232 16.16 -20.24 -8.68
C PRO A 232 15.89 -20.80 -7.29
N VAL A 233 15.86 -19.92 -6.30
CA VAL A 233 15.51 -20.29 -4.92
C VAL A 233 14.04 -20.69 -4.93
N GLU A 234 13.81 -22.01 -4.85
CA GLU A 234 12.49 -22.66 -4.88
C GLU A 234 11.52 -22.03 -3.87
#